data_AF-A0A8C2FP87-F1
#
_entry.id   AF-A0A8C2FP87-F1
#
_cell.length_a   1.000
_cell.length_b   1.000
_cell.length_c   1.000
_cell.angle_alpha   90.00
_cell.angle_beta   90.00
_cell.angle_gamma   90.00
#
_symmetry.space_group_name_H-M   'P 1'
#
loop_
_entity.id
_entity.type
_entity.pdbx_description
1 polymer ?
#
loop_
_entity_poly.entity_id
_entity_poly.type
_entity_poly.pdbx_seq_one_letter_code
_entity_poly.pdbx_strand_id
1 'polypeptide(L)'
;MDPEVSFMLHCDPLQALGEHQIHVEISDRFNRQSFPEIEQHIEAVWSDRVAKQPWLFNGAKFRLHSAVLSVIEKGPMAEQAVQNLTHSPRGEGDQLESADKSSDRLAKDEQSCVLTLQLGLTCYKDYLGTNWSREAGRLQSHGQNECADPQAFLAQPLGVGAVVATADGDVVLLRRSQKVAEAAGLLDIPGGHPEPKMLCPEVSEEAICADLLQGKERAVVSEIFSSVCAEISDEDDPVQSFTSEAVIYEVRDFYRHGGPEAHESTEILFLSRAKMFQLNECAPLWSEMCPSAKGAVLLYQRVMPDC
;
A
#
# COMPACT_ATOMS: atom_id res chain seq x y z
N MET A 1 -15.14 -0.70 -15.06
CA MET A 1 -13.99 -1.01 -14.20
C MET A 1 -12.89 -1.37 -15.15
N ASP A 2 -11.81 -0.61 -15.10
CA ASP A 2 -10.65 -0.79 -15.98
C ASP A 2 -10.13 -2.23 -15.88
N PRO A 3 -9.99 -2.97 -17.00
CA PRO A 3 -9.59 -4.38 -16.96
C PRO A 3 -8.14 -4.60 -16.49
N GLU A 4 -7.32 -3.55 -16.45
CA GLU A 4 -5.92 -3.62 -15.98
C GLU A 4 -5.81 -3.54 -14.45
N VAL A 5 -6.90 -3.23 -13.74
CA VAL A 5 -6.91 -2.99 -12.30
C VAL A 5 -8.02 -3.78 -11.63
N SER A 6 -7.67 -4.50 -10.57
CA SER A 6 -8.63 -5.17 -9.70
C SER A 6 -8.37 -4.81 -8.25
N PHE A 7 -9.42 -4.79 -7.44
CA PHE A 7 -9.31 -4.58 -6.00
C PHE A 7 -9.27 -5.90 -5.26
N MET A 8 -8.16 -6.15 -4.58
CA MET A 8 -8.06 -7.24 -3.61
C MET A 8 -8.77 -6.88 -2.29
N LEU A 9 -8.65 -5.62 -1.86
CA LEU A 9 -9.18 -5.13 -0.60
C LEU A 9 -9.53 -3.65 -0.74
N HIS A 10 -10.64 -3.23 -0.15
CA HIS A 10 -10.92 -1.84 0.17
C HIS A 10 -11.60 -1.79 1.54
N CYS A 11 -11.32 -0.76 2.32
CA CYS A 11 -12.06 -0.49 3.54
C CYS A 11 -13.39 0.20 3.23
N ASP A 12 -14.26 0.31 4.23
CA ASP A 12 -15.47 1.14 4.10
C ASP A 12 -15.09 2.61 3.87
N PRO A 13 -15.97 3.40 3.22
CA PRO A 13 -15.74 4.84 3.06
C PRO A 13 -15.41 5.50 4.40
N LEU A 14 -14.39 6.36 4.41
CA LEU A 14 -13.87 7.07 5.58
C LEU A 14 -13.24 6.16 6.66
N GLN A 15 -13.02 4.87 6.39
CA GLN A 15 -12.25 3.98 7.26
C GLN A 15 -10.88 3.73 6.64
N ALA A 16 -9.94 4.67 6.82
CA ALA A 16 -8.52 4.38 6.60
C ALA A 16 -7.97 3.60 7.81
N LEU A 17 -7.05 2.66 7.55
CA LEU A 17 -6.38 1.91 8.61
C LEU A 17 -5.04 2.57 8.94
N GLY A 18 -4.82 2.86 10.22
CA GLY A 18 -3.52 3.31 10.70
C GLY A 18 -2.54 2.13 10.85
N GLU A 19 -1.24 2.45 10.93
CA GLU A 19 -0.15 1.46 11.09
C GLU A 19 -0.41 0.47 12.24
N HIS A 20 -0.95 0.95 13.37
CA HIS A 20 -1.28 0.14 14.55
C HIS A 20 -2.35 -0.94 14.28
N GLN A 21 -3.21 -0.74 13.28
CA GLN A 21 -4.27 -1.66 12.86
C GLN A 21 -3.80 -2.68 11.83
N ILE A 22 -2.55 -2.57 11.36
CA ILE A 22 -1.96 -3.52 10.42
C ILE A 22 -1.11 -4.54 11.19
N HIS A 23 -1.30 -5.80 10.86
CA HIS A 23 -0.49 -6.93 11.31
C HIS A 23 0.10 -7.63 10.10
N VAL A 24 1.27 -8.25 10.29
CA VAL A 24 1.93 -9.06 9.28
C VAL A 24 2.09 -10.46 9.83
N GLU A 25 1.85 -11.44 8.98
CA GLU A 25 2.26 -12.82 9.18
C GLU A 25 3.30 -13.16 8.12
N ILE A 26 4.56 -13.34 8.53
CA ILE A 26 5.67 -13.63 7.62
C ILE A 26 6.10 -15.09 7.70
N SER A 27 6.19 -15.76 6.55
CA SER A 27 6.54 -17.18 6.49
C SER A 27 6.90 -17.64 5.09
N ASP A 28 7.84 -18.58 4.97
CA ASP A 28 8.24 -19.15 3.68
C ASP A 28 7.11 -19.92 2.97
N ARG A 29 6.06 -20.34 3.69
CA ARG A 29 4.87 -20.94 3.07
C ARG A 29 4.10 -19.98 2.16
N PHE A 30 4.33 -18.68 2.34
CA PHE A 30 3.77 -17.61 1.52
C PHE A 30 4.71 -17.22 0.37
N ASN A 31 5.85 -17.89 0.21
CA ASN A 31 6.73 -17.68 -0.94
C ASN A 31 6.11 -18.27 -2.20
N ARG A 32 6.69 -17.88 -3.35
CA ARG A 32 6.37 -18.46 -4.65
C ARG A 32 6.64 -19.97 -4.62
N GLN A 33 5.72 -20.76 -5.16
CA GLN A 33 5.96 -22.19 -5.38
C GLN A 33 6.92 -22.38 -6.58
N SER A 34 7.80 -23.37 -6.49
CA SER A 34 8.82 -23.65 -7.50
C SER A 34 8.67 -25.05 -8.09
N PHE A 35 9.11 -25.18 -9.35
CA PHE A 35 9.29 -26.46 -10.03
C PHE A 35 10.51 -26.34 -10.97
N PRO A 36 11.21 -27.45 -11.28
CA PRO A 36 12.53 -27.39 -11.92
C PRO A 36 12.58 -26.55 -13.21
N GLU A 37 11.55 -26.65 -14.05
CA GLU A 37 11.48 -25.97 -15.34
C GLU A 37 11.37 -24.44 -15.19
N ILE A 38 10.62 -23.93 -14.20
CA ILE A 38 10.53 -22.48 -13.97
C ILE A 38 11.82 -21.93 -13.36
N GLU A 39 12.48 -22.66 -12.46
CA GLU A 39 13.76 -22.20 -11.89
C GLU A 39 14.85 -22.11 -12.98
N GLN A 40 14.91 -23.09 -13.89
CA GLN A 40 15.81 -23.04 -15.04
C GLN A 40 15.52 -21.84 -15.96
N HIS A 41 14.24 -21.55 -16.18
CA HIS A 41 13.82 -20.39 -16.98
C HIS A 41 14.20 -19.06 -16.31
N ILE A 42 13.93 -18.91 -15.00
CA ILE A 42 14.31 -17.72 -14.23
C ILE A 42 15.83 -17.50 -14.30
N GLU A 43 16.62 -18.55 -14.11
CA GLU A 43 18.09 -18.47 -14.20
C GLU A 43 18.56 -18.05 -15.60
N ALA A 44 17.97 -18.61 -16.65
CA ALA A 44 18.30 -18.27 -18.02
C ALA A 44 17.98 -16.81 -18.35
N VAL A 45 16.80 -16.32 -17.94
CA VAL A 45 16.38 -14.91 -18.11
C VAL A 45 17.34 -13.98 -17.36
N TRP A 46 17.68 -14.31 -16.12
CA TRP A 46 18.59 -13.51 -15.31
C TRP A 46 20.00 -13.47 -15.89
N SER A 47 20.55 -14.62 -16.26
CA SER A 47 21.88 -14.74 -16.84
C SER A 47 22.01 -13.94 -18.15
N ASP A 48 21.02 -14.02 -19.05
CA ASP A 48 20.99 -13.21 -20.28
C ASP A 48 20.91 -11.70 -19.97
N ARG A 49 20.12 -11.32 -18.97
CA ARG A 49 19.95 -9.93 -18.56
C ARG A 49 21.25 -9.34 -17.99
N VAL A 50 21.88 -10.02 -17.03
CA VAL A 50 23.14 -9.58 -16.42
C VAL A 50 24.28 -9.58 -17.43
N ALA A 51 24.31 -10.51 -18.39
CA ALA A 51 25.30 -10.49 -19.47
C ALA A 51 25.23 -9.22 -20.34
N LYS A 52 24.02 -8.67 -20.53
CA LYS A 52 23.80 -7.42 -21.28
C LYS A 52 23.97 -6.17 -20.43
N GLN A 53 23.63 -6.26 -19.15
CA GLN A 53 23.61 -5.15 -18.20
C GLN A 53 24.31 -5.58 -16.90
N PRO A 54 25.66 -5.65 -16.89
CA PRO A 54 26.43 -6.24 -15.78
C PRO A 54 26.38 -5.44 -14.48
N TRP A 55 25.81 -4.24 -14.50
CA TRP A 55 25.58 -3.41 -13.32
C TRP A 55 24.28 -3.75 -12.59
N LEU A 56 23.41 -4.59 -13.16
CA LEU A 56 22.21 -5.03 -12.48
C LEU A 56 22.55 -5.95 -11.32
N PHE A 57 21.85 -5.76 -10.21
CA PHE A 57 21.94 -6.59 -9.02
C PHE A 57 20.56 -7.15 -8.66
N ASN A 58 20.53 -8.26 -7.93
CA ASN A 58 19.29 -8.81 -7.41
C ASN A 58 18.96 -8.13 -6.08
N GLY A 59 17.69 -7.91 -5.79
CA GLY A 59 17.22 -7.34 -4.52
C GLY A 59 16.05 -8.12 -3.97
N ALA A 60 16.07 -8.43 -2.67
CA ALA A 60 14.99 -9.08 -1.96
C ALA A 60 13.77 -8.14 -1.87
N LYS A 61 12.58 -8.71 -1.97
CA LYS A 61 11.29 -7.99 -1.88
C LYS A 61 10.31 -8.79 -1.04
N PHE A 62 9.36 -8.10 -0.41
CA PHE A 62 8.21 -8.79 0.19
C PHE A 62 7.32 -9.35 -0.91
N ARG A 63 6.85 -10.58 -0.76
CA ARG A 63 5.83 -11.18 -1.63
C ARG A 63 4.47 -11.07 -0.94
N LEU A 64 3.50 -10.45 -1.59
CA LEU A 64 2.13 -10.45 -1.10
C LEU A 64 1.45 -11.79 -1.44
N HIS A 65 1.06 -12.56 -0.42
CA HIS A 65 0.27 -13.77 -0.62
C HIS A 65 -1.23 -13.50 -0.47
N SER A 66 -1.63 -12.86 0.63
CA SER A 66 -3.04 -12.49 0.86
C SER A 66 -3.16 -11.32 1.84
N ALA A 67 -4.35 -10.74 1.91
CA ALA A 67 -4.72 -9.73 2.89
C ALA A 67 -6.09 -10.07 3.48
N VAL A 68 -6.19 -10.13 4.81
CA VAL A 68 -7.40 -10.55 5.52
C VAL A 68 -7.87 -9.45 6.47
N LEU A 69 -9.07 -8.93 6.20
CA LEU A 69 -9.72 -7.93 7.05
C LEU A 69 -10.54 -8.62 8.14
N SER A 70 -10.29 -8.26 9.41
CA SER A 70 -11.03 -8.76 10.57
C SER A 70 -11.69 -7.62 11.32
N VAL A 71 -12.92 -7.83 11.78
CA VAL A 71 -13.67 -6.86 12.61
C VAL A 71 -13.64 -7.36 14.05
N ILE A 72 -13.17 -6.52 14.97
CA ILE A 72 -13.21 -6.81 16.41
C ILE A 72 -14.53 -6.26 16.94
N GLU A 73 -15.47 -7.16 17.23
CA GLU A 73 -16.66 -6.82 18.00
C GLU A 73 -16.26 -6.60 19.46
N LYS A 74 -16.46 -5.39 19.98
CA LYS A 74 -16.40 -5.17 21.43
C LYS A 74 -17.62 -5.87 22.04
N GLY A 75 -17.40 -7.01 22.69
CA GLY A 75 -18.44 -7.70 23.46
C GLY A 75 -19.06 -6.77 24.52
N PRO A 76 -20.31 -7.01 24.95
CA PRO A 76 -20.98 -6.15 25.91
C PRO A 76 -20.15 -6.06 27.20
N MET A 77 -19.74 -4.85 27.58
CA MET A 77 -19.11 -4.60 28.86
C MET A 77 -20.06 -5.07 29.96
N ALA A 78 -19.65 -6.09 30.72
CA ALA A 78 -20.39 -6.53 31.88
C ALA A 78 -20.49 -5.38 32.89
N GLU A 79 -21.68 -4.82 33.05
CA GLU A 79 -22.03 -3.92 34.15
C GLU A 79 -21.79 -4.67 35.47
N GLN A 80 -20.67 -4.38 36.14
CA GLN A 80 -20.56 -4.61 37.58
C GLN A 80 -21.37 -3.52 38.29
N ALA A 81 -22.69 -3.71 38.32
CA ALA A 81 -23.58 -2.93 39.16
C ALA A 81 -23.50 -3.44 40.61
N VAL A 82 -22.77 -2.66 41.39
CA VAL A 82 -22.89 -2.38 42.82
C VAL A 82 -24.17 -2.95 43.47
N GLN A 83 -23.98 -3.82 44.47
CA GLN A 83 -25.05 -4.32 45.31
C GLN A 83 -25.69 -3.20 46.13
N ASN A 84 -27.01 -3.10 46.00
CA ASN A 84 -27.92 -2.23 46.73
C ASN A 84 -27.84 -2.42 48.25
N LEU A 85 -27.69 -1.32 48.99
CA LEU A 85 -28.26 -1.18 50.33
C LEU A 85 -29.26 -0.02 50.33
N THR A 86 -30.51 -0.42 50.55
CA THR A 86 -31.73 0.36 50.68
C THR A 86 -31.74 1.26 51.92
N HIS A 87 -32.25 2.49 51.78
CA HIS A 87 -33.25 3.07 52.71
C HIS A 87 -33.86 4.38 52.14
N SER A 88 -35.19 4.37 51.99
CA SER A 88 -36.12 5.46 51.61
C SER A 88 -36.25 6.57 52.69
N PRO A 89 -37.25 7.49 52.63
CA PRO A 89 -37.66 8.46 51.58
C PRO A 89 -37.83 9.90 52.14
N ARG A 90 -38.06 10.91 51.28
CA ARG A 90 -39.03 12.03 51.48
C ARG A 90 -38.80 13.21 50.51
N GLY A 91 -39.90 13.81 50.04
CA GLY A 91 -39.97 15.27 49.84
C GLY A 91 -40.38 15.76 48.45
N GLU A 92 -41.65 16.16 48.36
CA GLU A 92 -42.36 17.02 47.40
C GLU A 92 -41.56 18.09 46.62
N GLY A 93 -42.05 18.44 45.42
CA GLY A 93 -41.81 19.75 44.80
C GLY A 93 -42.05 19.82 43.29
N ASP A 94 -43.11 20.52 42.88
CA ASP A 94 -43.40 20.98 41.51
C ASP A 94 -42.22 21.72 40.85
N GLN A 95 -42.01 21.56 39.54
CA GLN A 95 -42.17 22.64 38.55
C GLN A 95 -41.82 22.23 37.11
N LEU A 96 -42.63 22.78 36.22
CA LEU A 96 -42.57 22.79 34.76
C LEU A 96 -41.45 23.73 34.28
N GLU A 97 -40.62 23.32 33.31
CA GLU A 97 -40.34 24.06 32.06
C GLU A 97 -39.11 23.59 31.27
N SER A 98 -39.29 23.70 29.96
CA SER A 98 -38.31 23.89 28.88
C SER A 98 -37.60 22.67 28.30
N ALA A 99 -37.80 22.57 26.99
CA ALA A 99 -37.18 21.64 26.07
C ALA A 99 -35.72 21.99 25.84
N ASP A 100 -34.86 20.97 25.77
CA ASP A 100 -33.69 21.03 24.92
C ASP A 100 -33.57 19.72 24.13
N LYS A 101 -33.84 19.83 22.84
CA LYS A 101 -33.61 18.78 21.84
C LYS A 101 -32.30 19.13 21.16
N SER A 102 -31.20 18.45 21.50
CA SER A 102 -30.16 18.05 20.55
C SER A 102 -28.94 17.46 21.26
N SER A 103 -28.99 16.17 21.57
CA SER A 103 -27.75 15.40 21.71
C SER A 103 -27.92 13.95 21.24
N ASP A 104 -28.56 13.76 20.09
CA ASP A 104 -28.33 12.54 19.29
C ASP A 104 -27.03 12.73 18.50
N ARG A 105 -25.90 12.83 19.22
CA ARG A 105 -24.64 12.36 18.64
C ARG A 105 -24.69 10.85 18.79
N LEU A 106 -25.19 10.18 17.75
CA LEU A 106 -25.03 8.75 17.56
C LEU A 106 -23.56 8.41 17.86
N ALA A 107 -23.35 7.76 18.99
CA ALA A 107 -22.13 7.02 19.25
C ALA A 107 -22.05 5.98 18.12
N LYS A 108 -21.29 6.29 17.07
CA LYS A 108 -20.85 5.27 16.13
C LYS A 108 -20.07 4.29 16.99
N ASP A 109 -20.63 3.10 17.14
CA ASP A 109 -19.96 1.97 17.73
C ASP A 109 -18.69 1.76 16.89
N GLU A 110 -17.53 2.20 17.39
CA GLU A 110 -16.25 2.10 16.70
C GLU A 110 -15.85 0.63 16.67
N GLN A 111 -16.36 -0.08 15.67
CA GLN A 111 -15.84 -1.38 15.29
C GLN A 111 -14.39 -1.22 14.88
N SER A 112 -13.50 -1.77 15.70
CA SER A 112 -12.07 -1.74 15.44
C SER A 112 -11.76 -2.79 14.40
N CYS A 113 -11.32 -2.35 13.22
CA CYS A 113 -10.89 -3.23 12.16
C CYS A 113 -9.37 -3.46 12.23
N VAL A 114 -8.95 -4.69 11.95
CA VAL A 114 -7.55 -5.10 11.85
C VAL A 114 -7.32 -5.77 10.50
N LEU A 115 -6.27 -5.35 9.80
CA LEU A 115 -5.81 -5.99 8.56
C LEU A 115 -4.59 -6.85 8.86
N THR A 116 -4.65 -8.12 8.46
CA THR A 116 -3.49 -9.03 8.49
C THR A 116 -2.99 -9.25 7.07
N LEU A 117 -1.74 -8.87 6.81
CA LEU A 117 -1.03 -9.13 5.56
C LEU A 117 -0.23 -10.44 5.71
N GLN A 118 -0.50 -11.42 4.85
CA GLN A 118 0.29 -12.65 4.77
C GLN A 118 1.39 -12.44 3.74
N LEU A 119 2.64 -12.39 4.22
CA LEU A 119 3.79 -12.03 3.42
C LEU A 119 4.79 -13.19 3.33
N GLY A 120 5.24 -13.46 2.11
CA GLY A 120 6.44 -14.23 1.84
C GLY A 120 7.59 -13.29 1.47
N LEU A 121 8.64 -13.89 0.94
CA LEU A 121 9.76 -13.21 0.30
C LEU A 121 9.86 -13.63 -1.17
N THR A 122 10.36 -12.71 -1.97
CA THR A 122 10.73 -12.91 -3.37
C THR A 122 11.91 -12.01 -3.70
N CYS A 123 12.27 -11.89 -4.97
CA CYS A 123 13.33 -10.98 -5.39
C CYS A 123 13.11 -10.45 -6.82
N TYR A 124 13.89 -9.43 -7.18
CA TYR A 124 13.84 -8.81 -8.51
C TYR A 124 14.08 -9.82 -9.65
N LYS A 125 15.02 -10.74 -9.45
CA LYS A 125 15.30 -11.83 -10.40
C LYS A 125 14.06 -12.69 -10.66
N ASP A 126 13.37 -13.11 -9.62
CA ASP A 126 12.16 -13.93 -9.73
C ASP A 126 11.04 -13.16 -10.43
N TYR A 127 10.88 -11.86 -10.14
CA TYR A 127 9.92 -11.00 -10.84
C TYR A 127 10.19 -10.96 -12.35
N LEU A 128 11.45 -10.77 -12.76
CA LEU A 128 11.81 -10.75 -14.18
C LEU A 128 11.53 -12.09 -14.88
N GLY A 129 11.79 -13.20 -14.19
CA GLY A 129 11.58 -14.54 -14.74
C GLY A 129 10.13 -15.04 -14.69
N THR A 130 9.25 -14.39 -13.92
CA THR A 130 7.85 -14.80 -13.75
C THR A 130 6.86 -13.73 -14.19
N ASN A 131 6.64 -12.69 -13.40
CA ASN A 131 5.71 -11.59 -13.67
C ASN A 131 6.00 -10.86 -14.99
N TRP A 132 7.27 -10.51 -15.23
CA TRP A 132 7.70 -9.79 -16.45
C TRP A 132 7.99 -10.73 -17.63
N SER A 133 7.87 -12.04 -17.42
CA SER A 133 8.15 -13.05 -18.44
C SER A 133 6.98 -13.20 -19.41
N ARG A 134 7.30 -13.57 -20.65
CA ARG A 134 6.28 -13.99 -21.63
C ARG A 134 5.50 -15.22 -21.19
N GLU A 135 6.03 -15.98 -20.24
CA GLU A 135 5.40 -17.17 -19.66
C GLU A 135 4.38 -16.82 -18.56
N ALA A 136 4.23 -15.56 -18.14
CA ALA A 136 3.36 -15.16 -17.03
C ALA A 136 1.93 -15.74 -17.14
N GLY A 137 1.27 -15.60 -18.29
CA GLY A 137 -0.08 -16.14 -18.49
C GLY A 137 -0.15 -17.68 -18.44
N ARG A 138 0.93 -18.38 -18.85
CA ARG A 138 1.03 -19.84 -18.74
C ARG A 138 1.25 -20.26 -17.29
N LEU A 139 2.08 -19.53 -16.55
CA LEU A 139 2.28 -19.74 -15.12
C LEU A 139 0.98 -19.53 -14.34
N GLN A 140 0.19 -18.51 -14.69
CA GLN A 140 -1.13 -18.30 -14.08
C GLN A 140 -2.09 -19.44 -14.35
N SER A 141 -2.17 -19.88 -15.61
CA SER A 141 -3.01 -21.02 -15.99
C SER A 141 -2.58 -22.31 -15.27
N HIS A 142 -1.27 -22.52 -15.13
CA HIS A 142 -0.72 -23.67 -14.42
C HIS A 142 -1.04 -23.61 -12.92
N GLY A 143 -0.76 -22.48 -12.25
CA GLY A 143 -1.05 -22.30 -10.82
C GLY A 143 -2.54 -22.48 -10.51
N GLN A 144 -3.42 -22.00 -11.39
CA GLN A 144 -4.85 -22.22 -11.25
C GLN A 144 -5.25 -23.70 -11.31
N ASN A 145 -4.60 -24.50 -12.17
CA ASN A 145 -4.94 -25.90 -12.38
C ASN A 145 -4.36 -26.82 -11.29
N GLU A 146 -3.11 -26.59 -10.86
CA GLU A 146 -2.40 -27.47 -9.93
C GLU A 146 -2.51 -27.03 -8.46
N CYS A 147 -2.59 -25.72 -8.22
CA CYS A 147 -2.57 -25.13 -6.87
C CYS A 147 -3.89 -24.47 -6.48
N ALA A 148 -4.86 -24.39 -7.41
CA ALA A 148 -6.07 -23.56 -7.26
C ALA A 148 -5.78 -22.07 -6.97
N ASP A 149 -4.60 -21.59 -7.39
CA ASP A 149 -4.14 -20.22 -7.19
C ASP A 149 -3.35 -19.75 -8.43
N PRO A 150 -3.87 -18.82 -9.24
CA PRO A 150 -3.16 -18.33 -10.42
C PRO A 150 -1.86 -17.58 -10.09
N GLN A 151 -1.67 -17.16 -8.84
CA GLN A 151 -0.48 -16.42 -8.43
C GLN A 151 0.59 -17.33 -7.80
N ALA A 152 0.33 -18.64 -7.64
CA ALA A 152 1.18 -19.58 -6.94
C ALA A 152 2.63 -19.61 -7.47
N PHE A 153 2.79 -19.51 -8.80
CA PHE A 153 4.09 -19.58 -9.47
C PHE A 153 4.66 -18.21 -9.86
N LEU A 154 4.05 -17.11 -9.39
CA LEU A 154 4.52 -15.74 -9.66
C LEU A 154 5.22 -15.14 -8.43
N ALA A 155 6.21 -14.29 -8.69
CA ALA A 155 6.98 -13.59 -7.65
C ALA A 155 6.10 -12.67 -6.80
N GLN A 156 5.20 -11.91 -7.44
CA GLN A 156 4.24 -11.01 -6.77
C GLN A 156 4.89 -10.07 -5.72
N PRO A 157 5.92 -9.29 -6.09
CA PRO A 157 6.49 -8.31 -5.16
C PRO A 157 5.43 -7.29 -4.74
N LEU A 158 5.37 -7.00 -3.45
CA LEU A 158 4.49 -5.96 -2.88
C LEU A 158 5.05 -4.58 -3.23
N GLY A 159 4.25 -3.78 -3.92
CA GLY A 159 4.51 -2.35 -4.12
C GLY A 159 3.77 -1.49 -3.10
N VAL A 160 4.22 -0.25 -2.95
CA VAL A 160 3.57 0.81 -2.16
C VAL A 160 3.39 2.06 -3.02
N GLY A 161 2.34 2.84 -2.75
CA GLY A 161 2.11 4.11 -3.43
C GLY A 161 1.20 5.01 -2.61
N ALA A 162 1.37 6.31 -2.75
CA ALA A 162 0.62 7.32 -2.03
C ALA A 162 -0.11 8.29 -2.97
N VAL A 163 -1.37 8.58 -2.65
CA VAL A 163 -2.04 9.77 -3.16
C VAL A 163 -1.64 10.93 -2.27
N VAL A 164 -0.68 11.73 -2.73
CA VAL A 164 -0.15 12.88 -1.99
C VAL A 164 -0.98 14.12 -2.32
N ALA A 165 -1.64 14.69 -1.32
CA ALA A 165 -2.37 15.94 -1.43
C ALA A 165 -1.55 17.10 -0.85
N THR A 166 -1.48 18.21 -1.58
CA THR A 166 -0.93 19.48 -1.09
C THR A 166 -1.91 20.17 -0.13
N ALA A 167 -1.42 21.14 0.64
CA ALA A 167 -2.25 21.89 1.58
C ALA A 167 -3.41 22.68 0.92
N ASP A 168 -3.25 23.05 -0.35
CA ASP A 168 -4.28 23.68 -1.18
C ASP A 168 -5.21 22.68 -1.90
N GLY A 169 -5.05 21.38 -1.64
CA GLY A 169 -5.96 20.32 -2.07
C GLY A 169 -5.74 19.80 -3.49
N ASP A 170 -4.59 20.07 -4.10
CA ASP A 170 -4.19 19.44 -5.36
C ASP A 170 -3.45 18.14 -5.08
N VAL A 171 -3.54 17.18 -6.01
CA VAL A 171 -2.91 15.86 -5.89
C VAL A 171 -1.70 15.78 -6.81
N VAL A 172 -0.59 15.27 -6.26
CA VAL A 172 0.67 15.09 -6.98
C VAL A 172 0.61 13.87 -7.89
N LEU A 173 1.06 14.03 -9.14
CA LEU A 173 1.31 12.97 -10.11
C LEU A 173 2.71 13.14 -10.70
N LEU A 174 3.34 12.03 -11.08
CA LEU A 174 4.69 12.02 -11.67
C LEU A 174 4.63 11.47 -13.09
N ARG A 175 5.35 12.11 -14.02
CA ARG A 175 5.54 11.58 -15.38
C ARG A 175 6.76 10.68 -15.40
N ARG A 176 6.56 9.38 -15.58
CA ARG A 176 7.67 8.42 -15.72
C ARG A 176 8.52 8.75 -16.94
N SER A 177 9.83 8.59 -16.82
CA SER A 177 10.77 8.79 -17.92
C SER A 177 10.45 7.89 -19.11
N GLN A 178 10.83 8.30 -20.32
CA GLN A 178 10.73 7.43 -21.50
C GLN A 178 11.84 6.36 -21.55
N LYS A 179 12.80 6.42 -20.61
CA LYS A 179 13.98 5.53 -20.58
C LYS A 179 13.83 4.35 -19.62
N VAL A 180 12.79 4.33 -18.79
CA VAL A 180 12.53 3.20 -17.88
C VAL A 180 11.91 2.03 -18.63
N ALA A 181 12.01 0.83 -18.05
CA ALA A 181 11.49 -0.39 -18.68
C ALA A 181 9.97 -0.55 -18.51
N GLU A 182 9.44 -0.18 -17.35
CA GLU A 182 8.03 -0.36 -17.00
C GLU A 182 7.26 0.96 -17.09
N ALA A 183 6.10 0.93 -17.75
CA ALA A 183 5.18 2.06 -17.88
C ALA A 183 5.85 3.37 -18.37
N ALA A 184 6.79 3.26 -19.31
CA ALA A 184 7.55 4.40 -19.82
C ALA A 184 6.63 5.53 -20.35
N GLY A 185 6.85 6.75 -19.86
CA GLY A 185 6.05 7.92 -20.25
C GLY A 185 4.67 8.03 -19.62
N LEU A 186 4.21 7.04 -18.87
CA LEU A 186 2.91 7.09 -18.20
C LEU A 186 2.97 7.96 -16.94
N LEU A 187 1.81 8.41 -16.49
CA LEU A 187 1.61 9.05 -15.20
C LEU A 187 1.58 7.99 -14.11
N ASP A 188 2.27 8.30 -13.03
CA ASP A 188 2.28 7.53 -11.80
C ASP A 188 1.95 8.42 -10.60
N ILE A 189 1.79 7.77 -9.45
CA ILE A 189 1.82 8.39 -8.13
C ILE A 189 3.19 8.15 -7.48
N PRO A 190 3.61 8.96 -6.48
CA PRO A 190 4.77 8.64 -5.66
C PRO A 190 4.64 7.26 -5.02
N GLY A 191 5.71 6.46 -5.07
CA GLY A 191 5.69 5.09 -4.59
C GLY A 191 6.92 4.28 -4.99
N GLY A 192 6.94 3.02 -4.61
CA GLY A 192 8.07 2.14 -4.79
C GLY A 192 7.83 0.75 -4.24
N HIS A 193 8.88 0.09 -3.76
CA HIS A 193 8.79 -1.30 -3.26
C HIS A 193 9.57 -1.46 -1.95
N PRO A 194 8.89 -1.68 -0.80
CA PRO A 194 9.56 -1.89 0.48
C PRO A 194 10.54 -3.05 0.43
N GLU A 195 11.67 -2.90 1.10
CA GLU A 195 12.80 -3.84 0.99
C GLU A 195 13.08 -4.55 2.32
N PRO A 196 12.98 -5.89 2.37
CA PRO A 196 13.44 -6.69 3.51
C PRO A 196 14.87 -6.39 3.95
N LYS A 197 15.72 -5.92 3.02
CA LYS A 197 17.10 -5.52 3.27
C LYS A 197 17.22 -4.43 4.34
N MET A 198 16.27 -3.50 4.41
CA MET A 198 16.25 -2.43 5.41
C MET A 198 16.13 -2.97 6.85
N LEU A 199 15.53 -4.17 7.01
CA LEU A 199 15.38 -4.85 8.30
C LEU A 199 16.54 -5.80 8.63
N CYS A 200 17.42 -6.04 7.66
CA CYS A 200 18.53 -6.99 7.70
C CYS A 200 19.79 -6.40 7.00
N PRO A 201 20.29 -5.21 7.42
CA PRO A 201 21.32 -4.48 6.66
C PRO A 201 22.64 -5.25 6.53
N GLU A 202 22.99 -6.07 7.51
CA GLU A 202 24.24 -6.86 7.54
C GLU A 202 24.14 -8.20 6.78
N VAL A 203 22.96 -8.56 6.28
CA VAL A 203 22.72 -9.83 5.58
C VAL A 203 22.72 -9.60 4.08
N SER A 204 23.45 -10.40 3.29
CA SER A 204 23.41 -10.29 1.82
C SER A 204 22.01 -10.56 1.28
N GLU A 205 21.65 -9.94 0.15
CA GLU A 205 20.31 -10.06 -0.47
C GLU A 205 19.86 -11.53 -0.62
N GLU A 206 20.79 -12.40 -1.04
CA GLU A 206 20.53 -13.82 -1.29
C GLU A 206 20.32 -14.65 -0.02
N ALA A 207 20.74 -14.13 1.13
CA ALA A 207 20.64 -14.81 2.42
C ALA A 207 19.42 -14.35 3.25
N ILE A 208 18.67 -13.36 2.76
CA ILE A 208 17.45 -12.90 3.43
C ILE A 208 16.36 -13.96 3.27
N CYS A 209 15.88 -14.50 4.40
CA CYS A 209 14.80 -15.48 4.45
C CYS A 209 13.76 -15.10 5.52
N ALA A 210 12.58 -15.72 5.50
CA ALA A 210 11.49 -15.36 6.40
C ALA A 210 11.84 -15.56 7.88
N ASP A 211 12.69 -16.54 8.20
CA ASP A 211 13.16 -16.81 9.56
C ASP A 211 13.88 -15.60 10.19
N LEU A 212 14.59 -14.79 9.41
CA LEU A 212 15.26 -13.58 9.90
C LEU A 212 14.30 -12.46 10.28
N LEU A 213 13.05 -12.56 9.82
CA LEU A 213 11.99 -11.58 10.01
C LEU A 213 10.91 -12.05 10.99
N GLN A 214 10.94 -13.32 11.42
CA GLN A 214 10.09 -13.81 12.50
C GLN A 214 10.37 -13.02 13.79
N GLY A 215 9.31 -12.57 14.46
CA GLY A 215 9.40 -11.69 15.63
C GLY A 215 9.68 -10.21 15.31
N LYS A 216 9.82 -9.85 14.03
CA LYS A 216 10.00 -8.46 13.56
C LYS A 216 8.77 -7.93 12.82
N GLU A 217 7.60 -8.51 13.03
CA GLU A 217 6.38 -8.22 12.26
C GLU A 217 6.01 -6.73 12.34
N ARG A 218 6.19 -6.10 13.50
CA ARG A 218 5.98 -4.66 13.66
C ARG A 218 6.98 -3.82 12.85
N ALA A 219 8.24 -4.25 12.77
CA ALA A 219 9.23 -3.56 11.96
C ALA A 219 8.94 -3.73 10.46
N VAL A 220 8.40 -4.89 10.03
CA VAL A 220 7.91 -5.09 8.65
C VAL A 220 6.76 -4.13 8.34
N VAL A 221 5.81 -3.96 9.25
CA VAL A 221 4.74 -2.97 9.08
C VAL A 221 5.33 -1.55 9.00
N SER A 222 6.22 -1.16 9.90
CA SER A 222 6.85 0.17 9.83
C SER A 222 7.64 0.37 8.54
N GLU A 223 8.31 -0.64 8.00
CA GLU A 223 9.00 -0.57 6.70
C GLU A 223 8.01 -0.31 5.56
N ILE A 224 6.85 -0.96 5.53
CA ILE A 224 5.82 -0.72 4.50
C ILE A 224 5.31 0.72 4.54
N PHE A 225 5.12 1.30 5.73
CA PHE A 225 4.68 2.69 5.88
C PHE A 225 5.81 3.71 5.67
N SER A 226 7.03 3.39 6.12
CA SER A 226 8.17 4.30 6.04
C SER A 226 8.74 4.36 4.63
N SER A 227 8.73 3.23 3.90
CA SER A 227 9.22 3.19 2.51
C SER A 227 8.45 4.16 1.62
N VAL A 228 7.11 4.20 1.67
CA VAL A 228 6.36 5.16 0.85
C VAL A 228 6.67 6.63 1.22
N CYS A 229 6.91 6.92 2.51
CA CYS A 229 7.35 8.25 2.93
C CYS A 229 8.77 8.58 2.46
N ALA A 230 9.67 7.58 2.48
CA ALA A 230 11.02 7.71 1.96
C ALA A 230 11.01 7.95 0.44
N GLU A 231 10.20 7.21 -0.34
CA GLU A 231 10.05 7.43 -1.79
C GLU A 231 9.54 8.84 -2.10
N ILE A 232 8.61 9.37 -1.31
CA ILE A 232 8.16 10.76 -1.43
C ILE A 232 9.31 11.72 -1.12
N SER A 233 10.14 11.44 -0.12
CA SER A 233 11.24 12.32 0.34
C SER A 233 12.54 12.16 -0.47
N ASP A 234 12.77 11.04 -1.14
CA ASP A 234 13.94 10.82 -1.99
C ASP A 234 13.73 11.44 -3.39
N GLU A 235 12.47 11.50 -3.85
CA GLU A 235 12.04 12.36 -4.95
C GLU A 235 12.06 13.87 -4.56
N ASP A 236 12.07 14.19 -3.25
CA ASP A 236 11.96 15.56 -2.69
C ASP A 236 12.95 15.80 -1.50
N ASP A 237 14.21 16.14 -1.79
CA ASP A 237 15.34 16.53 -0.91
C ASP A 237 15.24 16.23 0.64
N PRO A 238 16.13 15.38 1.20
CA PRO A 238 16.14 14.98 2.62
C PRO A 238 16.38 16.08 3.67
N VAL A 239 16.61 17.35 3.29
CA VAL A 239 16.87 18.45 4.23
C VAL A 239 15.60 19.04 4.84
N GLN A 240 14.42 18.81 4.27
CA GLN A 240 13.16 19.32 4.83
C GLN A 240 12.15 18.19 5.00
N SER A 241 11.96 17.77 6.25
CA SER A 241 10.79 17.00 6.67
C SER A 241 9.56 17.70 6.13
N PHE A 242 8.80 17.04 5.24
CA PHE A 242 7.50 17.53 4.80
C PHE A 242 6.69 17.92 6.03
N THR A 243 6.44 19.21 6.20
CA THR A 243 5.33 19.63 7.04
C THR A 243 4.06 19.27 6.27
N SER A 244 3.03 18.85 6.96
CA SER A 244 1.71 18.52 6.37
C SER A 244 1.00 19.73 5.72
N GLU A 245 1.73 20.79 5.42
CA GLU A 245 1.27 22.12 5.04
C GLU A 245 1.90 22.62 3.72
N ALA A 246 2.71 21.78 3.04
CA ALA A 246 3.37 22.21 1.81
C ALA A 246 2.36 22.51 0.68
N VAL A 247 2.49 23.69 0.05
CA VAL A 247 1.69 24.12 -1.11
C VAL A 247 2.41 23.77 -2.43
N ILE A 248 1.69 23.78 -3.57
CA ILE A 248 2.22 23.38 -4.89
C ILE A 248 3.60 23.96 -5.24
N TYR A 249 3.85 25.24 -4.93
CA TYR A 249 5.12 25.88 -5.25
C TYR A 249 6.30 25.29 -4.48
N GLU A 250 6.09 24.91 -3.22
CA GLU A 250 7.11 24.30 -2.36
C GLU A 250 7.40 22.87 -2.82
N VAL A 251 6.35 22.08 -3.09
CA VAL A 251 6.50 20.72 -3.64
C VAL A 251 7.23 20.73 -4.98
N ARG A 252 6.92 21.69 -5.87
CA ARG A 252 7.69 21.84 -7.13
C ARG A 252 9.14 22.21 -6.91
N ASP A 253 9.44 22.99 -5.88
CA ASP A 253 10.79 23.42 -5.59
C ASP A 253 11.60 22.26 -5.01
N PHE A 254 11.03 21.48 -4.10
CA PHE A 254 11.64 20.25 -3.58
C PHE A 254 11.96 19.26 -4.70
N TYR A 255 10.99 18.98 -5.58
CA TYR A 255 11.18 18.07 -6.71
C TYR A 255 12.34 18.49 -7.63
N ARG A 256 12.49 19.80 -7.87
CA ARG A 256 13.58 20.33 -8.73
C ARG A 256 14.95 20.24 -8.09
N HIS A 257 15.01 20.21 -6.77
CA HIS A 257 16.24 20.10 -5.99
C HIS A 257 16.45 18.68 -5.45
N GLY A 258 15.56 17.73 -5.81
CA GLY A 258 15.59 16.34 -5.40
C GLY A 258 16.86 15.59 -5.77
N GLY A 259 17.03 14.44 -5.12
CA GLY A 259 18.26 13.65 -5.13
C GLY A 259 18.56 12.92 -6.45
N PRO A 260 19.52 11.98 -6.45
CA PRO A 260 19.96 11.25 -7.65
C PRO A 260 18.86 10.45 -8.37
N GLU A 261 17.72 10.20 -7.74
CA GLU A 261 16.54 9.53 -8.33
C GLU A 261 15.64 10.47 -9.15
N ALA A 262 15.94 11.77 -9.23
CA ALA A 262 15.26 12.77 -10.10
C ALA A 262 15.38 12.51 -11.63
N HIS A 263 15.75 11.28 -12.00
CA HIS A 263 15.83 10.77 -13.36
C HIS A 263 14.83 9.64 -13.65
N GLU A 264 14.16 9.07 -12.63
CA GLU A 264 13.07 8.09 -12.82
C GLU A 264 11.81 8.78 -13.33
N SER A 265 11.44 9.90 -12.72
CA SER A 265 10.41 10.82 -13.17
C SER A 265 11.02 11.96 -14.01
N THR A 266 10.21 12.60 -14.85
CA THR A 266 10.65 13.69 -15.76
C THR A 266 9.82 14.97 -15.63
N GLU A 267 8.69 14.88 -14.95
CA GLU A 267 7.78 16.01 -14.71
C GLU A 267 6.92 15.71 -13.48
N ILE A 268 6.70 16.73 -12.66
CA ILE A 268 5.71 16.72 -11.58
C ILE A 268 4.46 17.51 -12.00
N LEU A 269 3.30 16.88 -11.85
CA LEU A 269 2.00 17.42 -12.22
C LEU A 269 1.11 17.52 -10.99
N PHE A 270 0.16 18.46 -11.03
CA PHE A 270 -0.80 18.70 -9.97
C PHE A 270 -2.19 18.63 -10.55
N LEU A 271 -3.00 17.71 -10.02
CA LEU A 271 -4.38 17.54 -10.42
C LEU A 271 -5.29 17.96 -9.27
N SER A 272 -6.16 18.95 -9.50
CA SER A 272 -7.06 19.38 -8.44
C SER A 272 -7.95 18.25 -7.95
N ARG A 273 -8.25 18.26 -6.65
CA ARG A 273 -9.13 17.25 -6.05
C ARG A 273 -10.44 17.08 -6.82
N ALA A 274 -11.08 18.17 -7.24
CA ALA A 274 -12.31 18.10 -8.03
C ALA A 274 -12.13 17.31 -9.34
N LYS A 275 -11.00 17.48 -10.04
CA LYS A 275 -10.68 16.68 -11.23
C LYS A 275 -10.33 15.24 -10.87
N MET A 276 -9.64 15.03 -9.76
CA MET A 276 -9.30 13.69 -9.27
C MET A 276 -10.56 12.85 -9.04
N PHE A 277 -11.62 13.43 -8.46
CA PHE A 277 -12.92 12.75 -8.27
C PHE A 277 -13.73 12.55 -9.54
N GLN A 278 -13.44 13.28 -10.61
CA GLN A 278 -14.09 13.10 -11.92
C GLN A 278 -13.31 12.15 -12.83
N LEU A 279 -12.08 11.79 -12.45
CA LEU A 279 -11.20 10.99 -13.28
C LEU A 279 -11.72 9.55 -13.39
N ASN A 280 -11.91 9.09 -14.63
CA ASN A 280 -12.44 7.76 -14.95
C ASN A 280 -11.99 7.34 -16.35
N GLU A 281 -12.37 6.12 -16.75
CA GLU A 281 -11.99 5.47 -18.03
C GLU A 281 -12.27 6.31 -19.30
N CYS A 282 -13.21 7.25 -19.24
CA CYS A 282 -13.54 8.13 -20.37
C CYS A 282 -12.64 9.37 -20.46
N ALA A 283 -11.88 9.70 -19.42
CA ALA A 283 -11.01 10.86 -19.40
C ALA A 283 -9.71 10.60 -20.17
N PRO A 284 -9.25 11.51 -21.06
CA PRO A 284 -7.99 11.33 -21.78
C PRO A 284 -6.80 11.03 -20.86
N LEU A 285 -6.73 11.73 -19.73
CA LEU A 285 -5.67 11.56 -18.72
C LEU A 285 -5.63 10.13 -18.16
N TRP A 286 -6.76 9.42 -18.07
CA TRP A 286 -6.82 8.05 -17.56
C TRP A 286 -6.02 7.07 -18.41
N SER A 287 -6.05 7.24 -19.74
CA SER A 287 -5.28 6.41 -20.67
C SER A 287 -3.77 6.64 -20.60
N GLU A 288 -3.35 7.75 -19.97
CA GLU A 288 -1.95 8.05 -19.73
C GLU A 288 -1.44 7.54 -18.39
N MET A 289 -2.29 6.97 -17.52
CA MET A 289 -1.88 6.50 -16.19
C MET A 289 -1.42 5.03 -16.22
N CYS A 290 -0.40 4.71 -15.43
CA CYS A 290 -0.03 3.32 -15.19
C CYS A 290 -1.10 2.61 -14.32
N PRO A 291 -1.18 1.27 -14.36
CA PRO A 291 -2.20 0.53 -13.60
C PRO A 291 -2.17 0.76 -12.08
N SER A 292 -0.99 0.88 -11.47
CA SER A 292 -0.84 1.16 -10.02
C SER A 292 -1.47 2.50 -9.65
N ALA A 293 -1.18 3.55 -10.41
CA ALA A 293 -1.75 4.89 -10.19
C ALA A 293 -3.26 4.91 -10.40
N LYS A 294 -3.79 4.21 -11.42
CA LYS A 294 -5.23 4.03 -11.59
C LYS A 294 -5.86 3.38 -10.35
N GLY A 295 -5.25 2.33 -9.81
CA GLY A 295 -5.70 1.66 -8.60
C GLY A 295 -5.73 2.60 -7.38
N ALA A 296 -4.69 3.41 -7.20
CA ALA A 296 -4.63 4.39 -6.13
C ALA A 296 -5.70 5.47 -6.25
N VAL A 297 -5.95 5.98 -7.47
CA VAL A 297 -7.04 6.95 -7.71
C VAL A 297 -8.39 6.34 -7.36
N LEU A 298 -8.69 5.13 -7.82
CA LEU A 298 -9.98 4.49 -7.54
C LEU A 298 -10.16 4.22 -6.04
N LEU A 299 -9.10 3.83 -5.32
CA LEU A 299 -9.14 3.67 -3.87
C LEU A 299 -9.34 5.01 -3.15
N TYR A 300 -8.62 6.05 -3.56
CA TYR A 300 -8.76 7.39 -2.98
C TYR A 300 -10.18 7.95 -3.17
N GLN A 301 -10.75 7.81 -4.38
CA GLN A 301 -12.13 8.21 -4.67
C GLN A 301 -13.15 7.48 -3.78
N ARG A 302 -12.89 6.22 -3.42
CA ARG A 302 -13.81 5.37 -2.67
C ARG A 302 -13.68 5.55 -1.15
N VAL A 303 -12.45 5.69 -0.64
CA VAL A 303 -12.15 5.69 0.80
C VAL A 303 -12.09 7.10 1.36
N MET A 304 -11.75 8.11 0.56
CA MET A 304 -11.57 9.51 1.01
C MET A 304 -12.52 10.52 0.31
N PRO A 305 -13.84 10.25 0.15
CA PRO A 305 -14.72 11.12 -0.64
C PRO A 305 -14.89 12.54 -0.07
N ASP A 306 -14.88 12.69 1.26
CA ASP A 306 -15.31 13.91 1.95
C ASP A 306 -14.17 14.66 2.69
N CYS A 307 -12.91 14.24 2.55
CA CYS A 307 -11.75 14.86 3.22
C CYS A 307 -11.20 16.07 2.47
#